data_AF-A0AAJ7UEZ3-F1
#
_entry.id   AF-A0AAJ7UEZ3-F1
#
_cell.length_a   1.000
_cell.length_b   1.000
_cell.length_c   1.000
_cell.angle_alpha   90.00
_cell.angle_beta   90.00
_cell.angle_gamma   90.00
#
_symmetry.space_group_name_H-M   'P 1'
#
loop_
_entity.id
_entity.type
_entity.pdbx_description
1 polymer ?
#
loop_
_entity_poly.entity_id
_entity_poly.type
_entity_poly.pdbx_seq_one_letter_code
_entity_poly.pdbx_strand_id
1 'polypeptide(L)'
;MSESELLKERLLTLTERHHVQQEMNLKRSDIDQERQKFNHLKNKARREQWLMGNPAQPTPAQDVEVTALGQRIARMEQELGSLEQLEATLAERGRRVSGKLHAVEETVEKARRKLQADSDEGESSRCRGNNARRPLIGPYVDRST
;
A
#
# COMPACT_ATOMS: atom_id res chain seq x y z
N MET A 1 -18.69 6.70 -6.22
CA MET A 1 -17.96 5.53 -6.75
C MET A 1 -18.59 4.28 -6.19
N SER A 2 -18.74 3.25 -7.01
CA SER A 2 -19.18 1.93 -6.55
C SER A 2 -18.04 1.15 -5.90
N GLU A 3 -18.35 0.12 -5.11
CA GLU A 3 -17.34 -0.77 -4.50
C GLU A 3 -16.43 -1.40 -5.55
N SER A 4 -17.01 -1.85 -6.68
CA SER A 4 -16.24 -2.43 -7.78
C SER A 4 -15.23 -1.45 -8.42
N GLU A 5 -15.57 -0.16 -8.48
CA GLU A 5 -14.65 0.89 -8.94
C GLU A 5 -13.51 1.10 -7.94
N LEU A 6 -13.81 1.10 -6.63
CA LEU A 6 -12.80 1.23 -5.58
C LEU A 6 -11.83 0.04 -5.57
N LEU A 7 -12.32 -1.18 -5.80
CA LEU A 7 -11.47 -2.37 -5.90
C LEU A 7 -10.55 -2.30 -7.13
N LYS A 8 -11.07 -1.86 -8.29
CA LYS A 8 -10.26 -1.61 -9.47
C LYS A 8 -9.20 -0.55 -9.20
N GLU A 9 -9.58 0.56 -8.57
CA GLU A 9 -8.64 1.63 -8.21
C GLU A 9 -7.54 1.13 -7.25
N ARG A 10 -7.89 0.28 -6.27
CA ARG A 10 -6.93 -0.34 -5.35
C ARG A 10 -5.92 -1.21 -6.09
N LEU A 11 -6.40 -2.06 -7.01
CA LEU A 11 -5.53 -2.93 -7.81
C LEU A 11 -4.60 -2.11 -8.71
N LEU A 12 -5.12 -1.09 -9.39
CA LEU A 12 -4.29 -0.19 -10.20
C LEU A 12 -3.22 0.50 -9.36
N THR A 13 -3.60 1.06 -8.20
CA THR A 13 -2.67 1.73 -7.29
C THR A 13 -1.59 0.78 -6.79
N LEU A 14 -1.94 -0.49 -6.51
CA LEU A 14 -0.98 -1.50 -6.08
C LEU A 14 0.05 -1.82 -7.18
N THR A 15 -0.42 -1.98 -8.42
CA THR A 15 0.45 -2.26 -9.57
C THR A 15 1.37 -1.09 -9.89
N GLU A 16 0.82 0.14 -9.92
CA GLU A 16 1.59 1.37 -10.12
C GLU A 16 2.68 1.51 -9.05
N ARG A 17 2.33 1.32 -7.77
CA ARG A 17 3.29 1.41 -6.66
C ARG A 17 4.37 0.33 -6.75
N HIS A 18 4.00 -0.89 -7.12
CA HIS A 18 4.99 -1.95 -7.33
C HIS A 18 5.96 -1.60 -8.46
N HIS A 19 5.47 -1.06 -9.57
CA HIS A 19 6.30 -0.62 -10.68
C HIS A 19 7.30 0.46 -10.25
N VAL A 20 6.84 1.52 -9.57
CA VAL A 20 7.71 2.59 -9.05
C VAL A 20 8.75 2.04 -8.08
N GLN A 21 8.38 1.08 -7.22
CA GLN A 21 9.32 0.47 -6.29
C GLN A 21 10.45 -0.30 -7.01
N GLN A 22 10.12 -1.01 -8.10
CA GLN A 22 11.12 -1.70 -8.93
C GLN A 22 12.06 -0.68 -9.61
N GLU A 23 11.51 0.39 -10.18
CA GLU A 23 12.31 1.46 -10.77
C GLU A 23 13.24 2.12 -9.75
N MET A 24 12.77 2.40 -8.54
CA MET A 24 13.59 2.92 -7.44
C MET A 24 14.75 1.97 -7.10
N ASN A 25 14.49 0.67 -7.03
CA ASN A 25 15.52 -0.32 -6.70
C ASN A 25 16.59 -0.40 -7.79
N LEU A 26 16.19 -0.37 -9.07
CA LEU A 26 17.11 -0.30 -10.19
C LEU A 26 17.95 0.98 -10.13
N LYS A 27 17.30 2.13 -9.92
CA LYS A 27 17.98 3.43 -9.85
C LYS A 27 18.99 3.50 -8.71
N ARG A 28 18.67 2.93 -7.56
CA ARG A 28 19.60 2.82 -6.42
C ARG A 28 20.84 1.98 -6.78
N SER A 29 20.63 0.85 -7.46
CA SER A 29 21.74 0.02 -7.94
C SER A 29 22.63 0.77 -8.93
N ASP A 30 22.04 1.51 -9.87
CA ASP A 30 22.78 2.31 -10.85
C ASP A 30 23.60 3.43 -10.17
N ILE A 31 23.01 4.11 -9.17
CA ILE A 31 23.72 5.12 -8.37
C ILE A 31 24.93 4.50 -7.66
N ASP A 32 24.77 3.33 -7.05
CA ASP A 32 25.86 2.66 -6.35
C ASP A 32 26.99 2.25 -7.30
N GLN A 33 26.65 1.77 -8.51
CA GLN A 33 27.64 1.47 -9.54
C GLN A 33 28.41 2.72 -10.00
N GLU A 34 27.73 3.83 -10.26
CA GLU A 34 28.38 5.07 -10.67
C GLU A 34 29.23 5.67 -9.54
N ARG A 35 28.80 5.55 -8.27
CA ARG A 35 29.61 5.90 -7.09
C ARG A 35 30.87 5.06 -6.98
N GLN A 36 30.79 3.75 -7.26
CA GLN A 36 31.97 2.89 -7.31
C GLN A 36 32.96 3.33 -8.40
N LYS A 37 32.48 3.66 -9.61
CA LYS A 37 33.32 4.19 -10.71
C LYS A 37 33.98 5.51 -10.33
N PHE A 38 33.20 6.44 -9.77
CA PHE A 38 33.71 7.73 -9.29
C PHE A 38 34.84 7.55 -8.26
N ASN A 39 34.64 6.69 -7.26
CA ASN A 39 35.65 6.40 -6.25
C ASN A 39 36.87 5.70 -6.83
N HIS A 40 36.68 4.78 -7.77
CA HIS A 40 37.78 4.09 -8.45
C HIS A 40 38.69 5.10 -9.16
N LEU A 41 38.13 6.01 -9.95
CA LEU A 41 38.90 7.05 -10.65
C LEU A 41 39.62 7.99 -9.69
N LYS A 42 38.95 8.42 -8.62
CA LYS A 42 39.57 9.27 -7.58
C LYS A 42 40.76 8.56 -6.89
N ASN A 43 40.59 7.28 -6.56
CA ASN A 43 41.65 6.50 -5.93
C ASN A 43 42.81 6.22 -6.90
N LYS A 44 42.51 5.97 -8.18
CA LYS A 44 43.50 5.80 -9.24
C LYS A 44 44.33 7.08 -9.41
N ALA A 45 43.69 8.24 -9.51
CA ALA A 45 44.37 9.53 -9.63
C ALA A 45 45.28 9.80 -8.43
N ARG A 46 44.83 9.54 -7.20
CA ARG A 46 45.66 9.67 -5.99
C ARG A 46 46.86 8.71 -6.01
N ARG A 47 46.67 7.49 -6.49
CA ARG A 47 47.77 6.50 -6.59
C ARG A 47 48.82 6.96 -7.60
N GLU A 48 48.39 7.47 -8.75
CA GLU A 48 49.27 8.03 -9.78
C GLU A 48 50.06 9.23 -9.23
N GLN A 49 49.40 10.14 -8.50
CA GLN A 49 50.06 11.24 -7.79
C GLN A 49 51.15 10.76 -6.82
N TRP A 50 50.85 9.73 -6.02
CA TRP A 50 51.81 9.21 -5.05
C TRP A 50 53.01 8.55 -5.73
N LEU A 51 52.80 7.83 -6.84
CA LEU A 51 53.87 7.21 -7.62
C LEU A 51 54.78 8.24 -8.32
N MET A 52 54.22 9.40 -8.70
CA MET A 52 54.95 10.46 -9.41
C MET A 52 55.79 11.36 -8.47
N GLY A 53 55.68 11.19 -7.14
CA GLY A 53 56.48 11.92 -6.15
C GLY A 53 56.26 13.44 -6.11
N ASN A 54 55.23 13.95 -6.79
CA ASN A 54 54.91 15.36 -6.92
C ASN A 54 53.37 15.52 -6.86
N PRO A 55 52.80 16.70 -6.51
CA PRO A 55 51.38 16.95 -6.70
C PRO A 55 51.13 17.09 -8.20
N ALA A 56 51.10 15.96 -8.91
CA ALA A 56 50.64 15.92 -10.28
C ALA A 56 49.19 16.39 -10.27
N GLN A 57 48.93 17.53 -10.91
CA GLN A 57 47.57 17.95 -11.20
C GLN A 57 46.86 16.80 -11.92
N PRO A 58 45.61 16.48 -11.56
CA PRO A 58 44.83 15.51 -12.32
C PRO A 58 44.89 15.89 -13.80
N THR A 59 45.02 14.87 -14.66
CA THR A 59 45.01 15.16 -16.10
C THR A 59 43.67 15.79 -16.46
N PRO A 60 43.62 16.76 -17.40
CA PRO A 60 42.36 17.40 -17.79
C PRO A 60 41.31 16.38 -18.25
N ALA A 61 41.73 15.25 -18.83
CA ALA A 61 40.83 14.15 -19.16
C ALA A 61 40.21 13.47 -17.93
N GLN A 62 40.99 13.19 -16.89
CA GLN A 62 40.49 12.61 -15.63
C GLN A 62 39.55 13.57 -14.90
N ASP A 63 39.87 14.86 -14.85
CA ASP A 63 39.01 15.86 -14.20
C ASP A 63 37.66 16.00 -14.89
N VAL A 64 37.64 15.97 -16.22
CA VAL A 64 36.40 15.98 -17.00
C VAL A 64 35.56 14.73 -16.71
N GLU A 65 36.19 13.55 -16.66
CA GLU A 65 35.49 12.28 -16.39
C GLU A 65 34.92 12.23 -14.96
N VAL A 66 35.70 12.61 -13.95
CA VAL A 66 35.26 12.67 -12.54
C VAL A 66 34.11 13.68 -12.37
N THR A 67 34.21 14.84 -13.01
CA THR A 67 33.15 15.86 -12.98
C THR A 67 31.87 15.37 -13.66
N ALA A 68 32.00 14.73 -14.83
CA ALA A 68 30.86 14.18 -15.55
C ALA A 68 30.14 13.10 -14.75
N LEU A 69 30.88 12.18 -14.12
CA LEU A 69 30.32 11.16 -13.23
C LEU A 69 29.64 11.78 -12.01
N GLY A 70 30.26 12.78 -11.38
CA GLY A 70 29.66 13.51 -10.26
C GLY A 70 28.32 14.15 -10.64
N GLN A 71 28.25 14.81 -11.80
CA GLN A 71 27.01 15.38 -12.31
C GLN A 71 25.96 14.31 -12.62
N ARG A 72 26.38 13.17 -13.19
CA ARG A 72 25.48 12.06 -13.49
C ARG A 72 24.87 11.46 -12.22
N ILE A 73 25.67 11.25 -11.18
CA ILE A 73 25.21 10.78 -9.87
C ILE A 73 24.18 11.76 -9.30
N ALA A 74 24.48 13.06 -9.29
CA ALA A 74 23.55 14.08 -8.77
C ALA A 74 22.21 14.11 -9.53
N ARG A 75 22.23 13.97 -10.86
CA ARG A 75 20.99 13.87 -11.65
C ARG A 75 20.18 12.62 -11.30
N MET A 76 20.85 11.47 -11.17
CA MET A 76 20.17 10.22 -10.80
C MET A 76 19.58 10.28 -9.39
N GLU A 77 20.27 10.93 -8.44
CA GLU A 77 19.75 11.14 -7.08
C GLU A 77 18.51 12.03 -7.09
N GLN A 78 18.48 13.08 -7.93
CA GLN A 78 17.30 13.91 -8.11
C GLN A 78 16.12 13.11 -8.71
N GLU A 79 16.39 12.30 -9.74
CA GLU A 79 15.39 11.42 -10.34
C GLU A 79 14.86 10.39 -9.32
N LEU A 80 15.74 9.79 -8.51
CA LEU A 80 15.33 8.89 -7.42
C LEU A 80 14.43 9.61 -6.41
N GLY A 81 14.75 10.85 -6.03
CA GLY A 81 13.91 11.66 -5.16
C GLY A 81 12.53 11.95 -5.75
N SER A 82 12.43 12.15 -7.07
CA SER A 82 11.14 12.31 -7.74
C SER A 82 10.30 11.03 -7.73
N LEU A 83 10.94 9.87 -7.88
CA LEU A 83 10.28 8.57 -7.76
C LEU A 83 9.81 8.29 -6.32
N GLU A 84 10.59 8.69 -5.32
CA GLU A 84 10.21 8.59 -3.91
C GLU A 84 8.98 9.44 -3.58
N GLN A 85 8.90 10.66 -4.14
CA GLN A 85 7.70 11.49 -4.03
C GLN A 85 6.50 10.83 -4.70
N LEU A 86 6.69 10.27 -5.89
CA LEU A 86 5.63 9.55 -6.61
C LEU A 86 5.13 8.34 -5.81
N GLU A 87 6.02 7.51 -5.25
CA GLU A 87 5.65 6.38 -4.38
C GLU A 87 4.81 6.86 -3.18
N ALA A 88 5.22 7.95 -2.53
CA ALA A 88 4.49 8.51 -1.39
C ALA A 88 3.08 8.96 -1.79
N THR A 89 2.91 9.57 -2.97
CA THR A 89 1.57 9.95 -3.48
C THR A 89 0.70 8.73 -3.79
N LEU A 90 1.28 7.66 -4.33
CA LEU A 90 0.57 6.40 -4.59
C LEU A 90 0.19 5.70 -3.28
N ALA A 91 1.05 5.74 -2.26
CA ALA A 91 0.76 5.22 -0.94
C ALA A 91 -0.42 5.96 -0.28
N GLU A 92 -0.45 7.30 -0.38
CA GLU A 92 -1.58 8.10 0.11
C GLU A 92 -2.87 7.81 -0.66
N ARG A 93 -2.79 7.70 -2.00
CA ARG A 93 -3.93 7.28 -2.82
C ARG A 93 -4.46 5.92 -2.37
N GLY A 94 -3.58 4.95 -2.13
CA GLY A 94 -3.93 3.60 -1.67
C GLY A 94 -4.62 3.61 -0.30
N ARG A 95 -4.12 4.41 0.64
CA ARG A 95 -4.77 4.62 1.96
C ARG A 95 -6.18 5.18 1.81
N ARG A 96 -6.34 6.22 0.98
CA ARG A 96 -7.63 6.84 0.73
C ARG A 96 -8.65 5.88 0.13
N VAL A 97 -8.25 5.07 -0.85
CA VAL A 97 -9.13 4.05 -1.45
C VAL A 97 -9.52 3.00 -0.42
N SER A 98 -8.56 2.54 0.39
CA SER A 98 -8.83 1.56 1.46
C SER A 98 -9.81 2.11 2.50
N GLY A 99 -9.68 3.37 2.90
CA GLY A 99 -10.62 4.01 3.83
C GLY A 99 -12.04 4.09 3.27
N LYS A 100 -12.20 4.36 1.97
CA LYS A 100 -13.51 4.34 1.30
C LYS A 100 -14.11 2.93 1.27
N LEU A 101 -13.31 1.90 0.95
CA LEU A 101 -13.76 0.51 0.98
C LEU A 101 -14.23 0.11 2.38
N HIS A 102 -13.47 0.48 3.41
CA HIS A 102 -13.84 0.18 4.79
C HIS A 102 -15.16 0.82 5.21
N ALA A 103 -15.42 2.07 4.80
CA ALA A 103 -16.71 2.72 5.05
C ALA A 103 -17.87 1.97 4.37
N VAL A 104 -17.67 1.46 3.15
CA VAL A 104 -18.67 0.61 2.47
C VAL A 104 -18.91 -0.67 3.28
N GLU A 105 -17.85 -1.39 3.66
CA GLU A 105 -17.94 -2.60 4.50
C GLU A 105 -18.70 -2.34 5.80
N GLU A 106 -18.40 -1.26 6.53
CA GLU A 106 -19.10 -0.88 7.75
C GLU A 106 -20.60 -0.65 7.52
N THR A 107 -20.97 0.03 6.43
CA THR A 107 -22.38 0.31 6.15
C THR A 107 -23.17 -0.95 5.84
N VAL A 108 -22.58 -1.89 5.08
CA VAL A 108 -23.17 -3.19 4.80
C VAL A 108 -23.33 -4.01 6.08
N GLU A 109 -22.29 -4.04 6.93
CA GLU A 109 -22.33 -4.72 8.22
C GLU A 109 -23.40 -4.17 9.16
N LYS A 110 -23.53 -2.83 9.24
CA LYS A 110 -24.58 -2.17 10.02
C LYS A 110 -25.97 -2.52 9.48
N ALA A 111 -26.16 -2.54 8.17
CA ALA A 111 -27.44 -2.93 7.56
C ALA A 111 -27.79 -4.40 7.85
N ARG A 112 -26.81 -5.31 7.72
CA ARG A 112 -26.97 -6.73 8.06
C ARG A 112 -27.42 -6.94 9.51
N ARG A 113 -26.77 -6.25 10.46
CA ARG A 113 -27.11 -6.34 11.89
C ARG A 113 -28.53 -5.85 12.19
N LYS A 114 -28.98 -4.78 11.54
CA LYS A 114 -30.35 -4.25 11.68
C LYS A 114 -31.39 -5.26 11.18
N LEU A 115 -31.18 -5.82 9.98
CA LEU A 115 -32.08 -6.84 9.43
C LEU A 115 -32.19 -8.08 10.33
N GLN A 116 -31.09 -8.48 10.95
CA GLN A 116 -31.08 -9.58 11.91
C GLN A 116 -31.87 -9.24 13.18
N ALA A 117 -31.67 -8.05 13.75
CA ALA A 117 -32.43 -7.58 14.91
C ALA A 117 -33.95 -7.50 14.63
N ASP A 118 -34.34 -6.96 13.46
CA ASP A 118 -35.76 -6.87 13.06
C ASP A 118 -36.41 -8.26 12.90
N SER A 119 -35.63 -9.26 12.44
CA SER A 119 -36.09 -10.65 12.32
C SER A 119 -36.32 -11.29 13.70
N ASP A 120 -35.37 -11.09 14.62
CA ASP A 120 -35.44 -11.61 15.98
C ASP A 120 -36.63 -10.99 16.76
N GLU A 121 -36.93 -9.70 16.56
CA GLU A 121 -38.09 -9.03 17.16
C GLU A 121 -39.43 -9.51 16.57
N GLY A 122 -39.47 -9.79 15.26
CA GLY A 122 -40.63 -10.36 14.58
C GLY A 122 -40.97 -11.78 15.05
N GLU A 123 -39.96 -12.60 15.33
CA GLU A 123 -40.12 -13.94 15.90
C GLU A 123 -40.55 -13.89 17.38
N SER A 124 -39.96 -13.00 18.18
CA SER A 124 -40.37 -12.77 19.58
C SER A 124 -41.83 -12.29 19.68
N SER A 125 -42.31 -11.54 18.69
CA SER A 125 -43.71 -11.08 18.60
C SER A 125 -44.67 -12.18 18.12
N ARG A 126 -44.26 -13.03 17.16
CA ARG A 126 -45.05 -14.20 16.72
C ARG A 126 -45.24 -15.25 17.82
N CYS A 127 -44.21 -15.49 18.64
CA CYS A 127 -44.31 -16.41 19.77
C CYS A 127 -45.28 -15.94 20.86
N ARG A 128 -45.49 -14.62 21.02
CA ARG A 128 -46.48 -14.07 21.96
C ARG A 128 -47.92 -14.11 21.44
N GLY A 129 -48.13 -13.98 20.13
CA GLY A 129 -49.47 -13.96 19.52
C GLY A 129 -50.18 -15.32 19.46
N ASN A 130 -49.44 -16.43 19.40
CA ASN A 130 -50.03 -17.76 19.17
C ASN A 130 -50.34 -18.57 20.44
N ASN A 131 -49.97 -18.07 21.63
CA ASN A 131 -50.17 -18.80 22.89
C ASN A 131 -51.57 -18.62 23.52
N ALA A 132 -52.48 -17.88 22.87
CA ALA A 132 -53.79 -17.53 23.42
C ALA A 132 -54.96 -18.41 22.93
N ARG A 133 -54.72 -19.50 22.19
CA ARG A 133 -55.78 -20.39 21.68
C ARG A 133 -55.47 -21.88 21.85
N ARG A 134 -55.09 -22.31 23.05
CA ARG A 134 -55.18 -23.73 23.42
C ARG A 134 -56.47 -23.93 24.23
N PRO A 135 -57.53 -24.57 23.69
CA PRO A 135 -58.69 -24.91 24.49
C PRO A 135 -58.23 -25.89 25.57
N LEU A 136 -58.47 -25.50 26.83
CA LEU A 136 -58.28 -26.38 27.97
C LEU A 136 -59.25 -27.56 27.79
N ILE A 137 -58.70 -28.72 27.41
CA ILE A 137 -59.42 -29.99 27.47
C ILE A 137 -59.77 -30.18 28.95
N GLY A 138 -61.04 -29.97 29.29
CA GLY A 138 -61.56 -30.14 30.64
C GLY A 138 -61.44 -31.59 31.10
N PRO A 139 -61.36 -31.83 32.42
CA PRO A 139 -61.20 -33.18 32.94
C PRO A 139 -62.43 -34.02 32.60
N TYR A 140 -62.16 -35.19 32.04
CA TYR A 140 -63.11 -36.25 31.75
C TYR A 140 -63.82 -36.64 33.06
N VAL A 141 -65.11 -36.36 33.15
CA VAL A 141 -65.95 -36.77 34.29
C VAL A 141 -66.38 -38.20 34.05
N ASP A 142 -65.85 -39.09 34.88
CA ASP A 142 -66.19 -40.51 34.93
C ASP A 142 -67.68 -40.66 35.31
N ARG A 143 -68.46 -41.31 34.46
CA ARG A 143 -69.89 -41.52 34.66
C ARG A 143 -70.08 -42.93 35.19
N SER A 144 -70.19 -43.06 36.51
CA SER A 144 -70.53 -44.31 37.19
C SER A 144 -71.95 -44.75 36.85
N THR A 145 -72.13 -46.03 36.48
CA THR A 145 -73.04 -47.05 37.07
C THR A 145 -73.11 -48.27 36.17
#